data_AF-A0A146KB86-F1
#
_entry.id   AF-A0A146KB86-F1
#
_cell.length_a   1.000
_cell.length_b   1.000
_cell.length_c   1.000
_cell.angle_alpha   90.00
_cell.angle_beta   90.00
_cell.angle_gamma   90.00
#
_symmetry.space_group_name_H-M   'P 1'
#
loop_
_entity.id
_entity.type
_entity.pdbx_description
1 polymer ?
#
loop_
_entity_poly.entity_id
_entity_poly.type
_entity_poly.pdbx_seq_one_letter_code
_entity_poly.pdbx_strand_id
1 'polypeptide(L)'
;DFILNNGCDYSFSIPYPQPSLVERSDWVEDNESSNCMICKRDFTLFVRRHHCRRCGRLLCDSCCPISGLVEINGKERLCIVCQEVLDLDNASRKLPASDYSVSSLLSDHKFLQAIQHEDLVLKGEIVRVFAMATRNNSVRDQLMQWPDIFICCFQLIKRASEFLTQKQKLTKQKLSMNTASPILTNCLSLLINFSASADKKYTKFLIDKGAIEFAFLVLQKEVDLLRQEAAFWLLRNLSSLKEGSQQITRNQQ
;
A
#
# COMPACT_ATOMS: atom_id res chain seq x y z
N ASP A 1 -2.62 30.63 9.35
CA ASP A 1 -3.62 30.17 8.35
C ASP A 1 -2.95 29.45 7.19
N PHE A 2 -2.73 28.14 7.32
CA PHE A 2 -2.39 27.28 6.18
C PHE A 2 -3.71 26.70 5.65
N ILE A 3 -4.36 27.45 4.75
CA ILE A 3 -5.48 26.91 3.99
C ILE A 3 -4.88 25.93 2.97
N LEU A 4 -5.02 24.64 3.29
CA LEU A 4 -4.65 23.50 2.45
C LEU A 4 -5.55 23.48 1.21
N ASN A 5 -5.19 24.25 0.18
CA ASN A 5 -5.79 24.11 -1.12
C ASN A 5 -5.38 22.75 -1.71
N ASN A 6 -6.30 21.79 -1.62
CA ASN A 6 -6.35 20.47 -2.27
C ASN A 6 -6.12 19.22 -1.41
N GLY A 7 -6.02 19.32 -0.08
CA GLY A 7 -6.14 18.16 0.83
C GLY A 7 -5.18 16.98 0.58
N CYS A 8 -4.11 17.18 -0.19
CA CYS A 8 -3.08 16.18 -0.45
C CYS A 8 -1.79 16.74 0.10
N ASP A 9 -1.54 16.51 1.39
CA ASP A 9 -0.27 16.87 1.98
C ASP A 9 0.77 15.86 1.49
N TYR A 10 1.48 16.19 0.41
CA TYR A 10 2.65 15.42 -0.04
C TYR A 10 3.77 15.41 1.02
N SER A 11 3.66 16.18 2.12
CA SER A 11 4.69 16.22 3.14
C SER A 11 4.83 14.91 3.94
N PHE A 12 3.82 14.02 3.93
CA PHE A 12 3.93 12.66 4.47
C PHE A 12 4.20 11.58 3.43
N SER A 13 4.55 11.95 2.20
CA SER A 13 5.40 11.07 1.40
C SER A 13 6.76 11.05 2.12
N ILE A 14 6.85 10.29 3.22
CA ILE A 14 8.13 9.78 3.72
C ILE A 14 8.82 9.31 2.46
N PRO A 15 9.96 9.90 2.06
CA PRO A 15 10.64 9.50 0.86
C PRO A 15 10.89 8.01 1.01
N TYR A 16 10.07 7.21 0.33
CA TYR A 16 10.33 5.80 0.23
C TYR A 16 11.63 5.78 -0.55
N PRO A 17 12.75 5.28 0.01
CA PRO A 17 13.84 4.93 -0.86
C PRO A 17 13.21 3.92 -1.81
N GLN A 18 12.93 4.35 -3.05
CA GLN A 18 12.49 3.46 -4.12
C GLN A 18 13.33 2.22 -3.94
N PRO A 19 12.74 1.03 -3.71
CA PRO A 19 13.59 -0.11 -3.50
C PRO A 19 14.46 -0.14 -4.76
N SER A 20 15.76 -0.03 -4.53
CA SER A 20 16.75 -0.31 -5.55
C SER A 20 16.37 -1.65 -6.17
N LEU A 21 16.71 -1.83 -7.44
CA LEU A 21 16.59 -3.15 -8.07
C LEU A 21 17.12 -4.19 -7.08
N VAL A 22 16.26 -5.12 -6.71
CA VAL A 22 16.62 -6.16 -5.75
C VAL A 22 17.73 -6.98 -6.39
N GLU A 23 18.81 -7.20 -5.63
CA GLU A 23 19.96 -7.96 -6.10
C GLU A 23 19.51 -9.33 -6.61
N ARG A 24 20.17 -9.83 -7.67
CA ARG A 24 19.76 -11.11 -8.28
C ARG A 24 19.81 -12.28 -7.30
N SER A 25 20.65 -12.20 -6.27
CA SER A 25 20.74 -13.18 -5.18
C SER A 25 19.45 -13.30 -4.36
N ASP A 26 18.62 -12.25 -4.37
CA ASP A 26 17.40 -12.17 -3.58
C ASP A 26 16.15 -12.47 -4.42
N TRP A 27 16.34 -12.88 -5.68
CA TRP A 27 15.24 -13.29 -6.55
C TRP A 27 14.72 -14.66 -6.12
N VAL A 28 13.40 -14.82 -6.21
CA VAL A 28 12.75 -16.11 -5.94
C VAL A 28 13.28 -17.14 -6.94
N GLU A 29 13.80 -18.26 -6.45
CA GLU A 29 14.31 -19.32 -7.33
C GLU A 29 13.18 -19.91 -8.18
N ASP A 30 13.50 -20.38 -9.39
CA ASP A 30 12.51 -20.91 -10.34
C ASP A 30 11.72 -22.12 -9.79
N ASN A 31 12.32 -22.87 -8.87
CA ASN A 31 11.78 -24.06 -8.21
C ASN A 31 10.91 -23.72 -6.99
N GLU A 32 11.01 -22.50 -6.43
CA GLU A 32 10.29 -22.09 -5.22
C GLU A 32 8.81 -21.80 -5.46
N SER A 33 8.40 -21.62 -6.72
CA SER A 33 6.99 -21.46 -7.08
C SER A 33 6.62 -22.21 -8.37
N SER A 34 5.53 -22.97 -8.29
CA SER A 34 4.91 -23.65 -9.43
C SER A 34 3.93 -22.75 -10.21
N ASN A 35 3.58 -21.59 -9.66
CA ASN A 35 2.61 -20.66 -10.24
C ASN A 35 3.07 -19.20 -10.16
N CYS A 36 2.46 -18.36 -10.99
CA CYS A 36 2.68 -16.92 -11.01
C CYS A 36 2.33 -16.30 -9.64
N MET A 37 3.28 -15.56 -9.05
CA MET A 37 3.12 -14.90 -7.74
C MET A 37 2.17 -13.68 -7.74
N ILE A 38 1.43 -13.44 -8.83
CA ILE A 38 0.37 -12.41 -8.91
C ILE A 38 -0.96 -13.08 -9.24
N CYS A 39 -1.09 -13.65 -10.44
CA CYS A 39 -2.37 -14.18 -10.93
C CYS A 39 -2.60 -15.67 -10.65
N LYS A 40 -1.66 -16.35 -9.96
CA LYS A 40 -1.72 -17.78 -9.63
C LYS A 40 -1.82 -18.75 -10.81
N ARG A 41 -1.63 -18.27 -12.04
CA ARG A 41 -1.52 -19.13 -13.24
C ARG A 41 -0.33 -20.08 -13.12
N ASP A 42 -0.55 -21.37 -13.31
CA ASP A 42 0.52 -22.38 -13.27
C ASP A 42 1.54 -22.18 -14.40
N PHE A 43 2.81 -22.39 -14.05
CA PHE A 43 3.89 -22.46 -15.03
C PHE A 43 3.86 -23.79 -15.76
N THR A 44 4.02 -23.73 -17.08
CA THR A 44 4.02 -24.90 -17.96
C THR A 44 5.10 -24.73 -19.03
N LEU A 45 5.23 -25.68 -19.96
CA LEU A 45 6.14 -25.53 -21.11
C LEU A 45 5.83 -24.30 -21.96
N PHE A 46 4.56 -23.85 -21.98
CA PHE A 46 4.12 -22.68 -22.75
C PHE A 46 3.98 -21.42 -21.90
N VAL A 47 3.74 -21.57 -20.58
CA VAL A 47 3.69 -20.45 -19.63
C VAL A 47 5.04 -20.35 -18.94
N ARG A 48 5.94 -19.55 -19.54
CA ARG A 48 7.32 -19.39 -19.05
C ARG A 48 7.39 -18.50 -17.81
N ARG A 49 8.47 -18.72 -17.05
CA ARG A 49 8.84 -17.97 -15.85
C ARG A 49 9.55 -16.67 -16.21
N HIS A 50 9.23 -15.60 -15.49
CA HIS A 50 9.84 -14.28 -15.63
C HIS A 50 10.00 -13.60 -14.27
N HIS A 51 11.18 -13.05 -13.99
CA HIS A 51 11.40 -12.25 -12.78
C HIS A 51 11.13 -10.77 -13.00
N CYS A 52 10.49 -10.12 -12.02
CA CYS A 52 10.49 -8.67 -11.95
C CYS A 52 11.84 -8.18 -11.40
N ARG A 53 12.53 -7.29 -12.11
CA ARG A 53 13.87 -6.84 -11.68
C ARG A 53 13.84 -5.88 -10.48
N ARG A 54 12.68 -5.28 -10.18
CA ARG A 54 12.50 -4.45 -8.98
C ARG A 54 12.16 -5.24 -7.73
N CYS A 55 11.39 -6.33 -7.83
CA CYS A 55 10.91 -7.05 -6.63
C CYS A 55 11.29 -8.53 -6.57
N GLY A 56 12.01 -9.07 -7.56
CA GLY A 56 12.49 -10.45 -7.57
C GLY A 56 11.42 -11.54 -7.71
N ARG A 57 10.13 -11.19 -7.79
CA ARG A 57 9.02 -12.17 -7.89
C ARG A 57 9.04 -12.93 -9.21
N LEU A 58 8.66 -14.21 -9.14
CA LEU A 58 8.49 -15.12 -10.26
C LEU A 58 7.08 -15.07 -10.85
N LEU A 59 6.97 -14.71 -12.13
CA LEU A 59 5.71 -14.29 -12.77
C LEU A 59 5.56 -14.87 -14.18
N CYS A 60 4.33 -14.90 -14.67
CA CYS A 60 4.04 -15.16 -16.09
C CYS A 60 4.18 -13.88 -16.94
N ASP A 61 4.15 -14.05 -18.26
CA ASP A 61 4.30 -12.98 -19.24
C ASP A 61 3.23 -11.88 -19.11
N SER A 62 1.99 -12.25 -18.79
CA SER A 62 0.90 -11.28 -18.59
C SER A 62 1.02 -10.44 -17.31
N CYS A 63 1.77 -10.94 -16.32
CA CYS A 63 2.03 -10.24 -15.05
C CYS A 63 3.39 -9.53 -15.05
N CYS A 64 4.26 -9.84 -16.01
CA CYS A 64 5.57 -9.22 -16.19
C CYS A 64 5.87 -9.05 -17.69
N PRO A 65 5.14 -8.16 -18.39
CA PRO A 65 5.25 -8.01 -19.84
C PRO A 65 6.55 -7.34 -20.28
N ILE A 66 6.93 -7.51 -21.55
CA ILE A 66 8.07 -6.79 -22.15
C ILE A 66 7.81 -5.28 -22.24
N SER A 67 6.56 -4.85 -22.36
CA SER A 67 6.23 -3.42 -22.41
C SER A 67 6.49 -2.69 -21.08
N GLY A 68 6.59 -3.39 -19.96
CA GLY A 68 6.96 -2.83 -18.66
C GLY A 68 8.47 -2.63 -18.49
N LEU A 69 9.19 -2.29 -19.56
CA LEU A 69 10.62 -1.97 -19.50
C LEU A 69 10.78 -0.50 -19.11
N VAL A 70 11.42 -0.24 -17.97
CA VAL A 70 11.77 1.11 -17.54
C VAL A 70 13.27 1.34 -17.66
N GLU A 71 13.68 2.58 -17.94
CA GLU A 71 15.09 2.98 -17.93
C GLU A 71 15.53 3.30 -16.49
N ILE A 72 15.84 2.26 -15.73
CA ILE A 72 16.49 2.38 -14.41
C ILE A 72 17.86 1.72 -14.55
N ASN A 73 18.91 2.52 -14.73
CA ASN A 73 20.27 2.02 -15.01
C ASN A 73 20.34 1.08 -16.24
N GLY A 74 19.41 1.22 -17.19
CA GLY A 74 19.22 0.31 -18.33
C GLY A 74 17.74 -0.08 -18.48
N LYS A 75 17.40 -0.81 -19.55
CA LYS A 75 16.01 -1.30 -19.77
C LYS A 75 15.73 -2.52 -18.89
N GLU A 76 14.92 -2.34 -17.86
CA GLU A 76 14.64 -3.40 -16.88
C GLU A 76 13.19 -3.83 -16.87
N ARG A 77 12.95 -5.15 -16.90
CA ARG A 77 11.60 -5.73 -17.00
C ARG A 77 10.91 -5.73 -15.64
N LEU A 78 9.73 -5.13 -15.56
CA LEU A 78 8.94 -5.04 -14.34
C LEU A 78 7.64 -5.83 -14.38
N CYS A 79 7.13 -6.16 -13.19
CA CYS A 79 5.77 -6.64 -13.04
C CYS A 79 4.77 -5.49 -13.11
N ILE A 80 3.51 -5.82 -13.40
CA ILE A 80 2.42 -4.84 -13.50
C ILE A 80 2.28 -3.97 -12.23
N VAL A 81 2.52 -4.52 -11.03
CA VAL A 81 2.42 -3.75 -9.77
C VAL A 81 3.60 -2.78 -9.63
N CYS A 82 4.82 -3.24 -9.89
CA CYS A 82 6.01 -2.39 -9.83
C CYS A 82 6.00 -1.29 -10.89
N GLN A 83 5.51 -1.61 -12.09
CA GLN A 83 5.30 -0.64 -13.16
C GLN A 83 4.31 0.44 -12.70
N GLU A 84 3.15 0.05 -12.17
CA GLU A 84 2.13 0.98 -11.69
C GLU A 84 2.65 1.90 -10.57
N VAL A 85 3.41 1.37 -9.60
CA VAL A 85 4.05 2.17 -8.55
C VAL A 85 4.95 3.26 -9.16
N LEU A 86 5.79 2.88 -10.13
CA LEU A 86 6.69 3.84 -10.79
C LEU A 86 5.93 4.86 -11.63
N ASP A 87 4.91 4.43 -12.37
CA ASP A 87 4.10 5.30 -13.20
C ASP A 87 3.37 6.33 -12.34
N LEU A 88 2.80 5.91 -11.20
CA LEU A 88 2.18 6.82 -10.25
C LEU A 88 3.19 7.74 -9.56
N ASP A 89 4.42 7.27 -9.25
CA ASP A 89 5.50 8.12 -8.71
C ASP A 89 5.98 9.17 -9.72
N ASN A 90 5.94 8.83 -11.01
CA ASN A 90 6.28 9.75 -12.10
C ASN A 90 5.15 10.75 -12.37
N ALA A 91 3.92 10.26 -12.51
CA ALA A 91 2.71 11.06 -12.62
C ALA A 91 2.58 12.01 -11.44
N SER A 92 2.99 11.54 -10.25
CA SER A 92 2.86 12.28 -8.99
C SER A 92 3.53 13.64 -9.02
N ARG A 93 4.62 13.72 -9.80
CA ARG A 93 5.44 14.91 -10.01
C ARG A 93 4.98 15.76 -11.20
N LYS A 94 4.08 15.27 -12.05
CA LYS A 94 3.79 15.85 -13.38
C LYS A 94 2.31 16.12 -13.65
N LEU A 95 1.38 15.35 -13.08
CA LEU A 95 -0.05 15.42 -13.37
C LEU A 95 -0.82 16.14 -12.25
N PRO A 96 -1.83 16.97 -12.60
CA PRO A 96 -2.73 17.57 -11.61
C PRO A 96 -3.61 16.51 -10.95
N ALA A 97 -4.07 16.78 -9.73
CA ALA A 97 -4.86 15.84 -8.93
C ALA A 97 -6.18 15.41 -9.61
N SER A 98 -6.76 16.25 -10.47
CA SER A 98 -8.01 15.99 -11.20
C SER A 98 -7.91 14.81 -12.17
N ASP A 99 -6.72 14.52 -12.69
CA ASP A 99 -6.54 13.61 -13.83
C ASP A 99 -6.29 12.16 -13.38
N TYR A 100 -6.19 11.94 -12.07
CA TYR A 100 -6.02 10.60 -11.50
C TYR A 100 -7.32 9.81 -11.52
N SER A 101 -7.23 8.57 -11.99
CA SER A 101 -8.31 7.58 -12.00
C SER A 101 -7.76 6.21 -11.62
N VAL A 102 -8.54 5.43 -10.87
CA VAL A 102 -8.20 4.04 -10.51
C VAL A 102 -9.10 3.03 -11.23
N SER A 103 -9.93 3.48 -12.17
CA SER A 103 -10.96 2.66 -12.81
C SER A 103 -10.38 1.43 -13.54
N SER A 104 -9.24 1.61 -14.22
CA SER A 104 -8.50 0.53 -14.87
C SER A 104 -7.95 -0.49 -13.86
N LEU A 105 -7.44 -0.02 -12.72
CA LEU A 105 -6.91 -0.88 -11.66
C LEU A 105 -8.02 -1.69 -10.98
N LEU A 106 -9.15 -1.05 -10.70
CA LEU A 106 -10.31 -1.71 -10.08
C LEU A 106 -10.96 -2.74 -11.00
N SER A 107 -10.77 -2.64 -12.32
CA SER A 107 -11.27 -3.62 -13.30
C SER A 107 -10.24 -4.69 -13.68
N ASP A 108 -8.98 -4.56 -13.27
CA ASP A 108 -7.94 -5.56 -13.55
C ASP A 108 -8.01 -6.71 -12.53
N HIS A 109 -8.53 -7.86 -12.99
CA HIS A 109 -8.58 -9.10 -12.20
C HIS A 109 -7.25 -9.50 -11.55
N LYS A 110 -6.10 -9.17 -12.17
CA LYS A 110 -4.77 -9.48 -11.62
C LYS A 110 -4.49 -8.67 -10.35
N PHE A 111 -4.92 -7.40 -10.32
CA PHE A 111 -4.79 -6.56 -9.12
C PHE A 111 -5.74 -7.02 -8.01
N LEU A 112 -6.98 -7.38 -8.37
CA LEU A 112 -7.95 -7.91 -7.42
C LEU A 112 -7.46 -9.23 -6.77
N GLN A 113 -6.91 -10.15 -7.57
CA GLN A 113 -6.32 -11.39 -7.05
C GLN A 113 -5.10 -11.15 -6.17
N ALA A 114 -4.26 -10.16 -6.52
CA ALA A 114 -3.04 -9.88 -5.78
C ALA A 114 -3.29 -9.36 -4.35
N ILE A 115 -4.45 -8.72 -4.08
CA ILE A 115 -4.85 -8.30 -2.73
C ILE A 115 -5.20 -9.50 -1.83
N GLN A 116 -5.65 -10.60 -2.44
CA GLN A 116 -5.95 -11.85 -1.75
C GLN A 116 -4.70 -12.74 -1.56
N HIS A 117 -3.52 -12.29 -2.02
CA HIS A 117 -2.29 -13.07 -1.92
C HIS A 117 -1.75 -13.14 -0.49
N GLU A 118 -1.06 -14.23 -0.15
CA GLU A 118 -0.39 -14.38 1.16
C GLU A 118 0.86 -13.50 1.33
N ASP A 119 1.30 -12.83 0.26
CA ASP A 119 2.55 -12.05 0.23
C ASP A 119 2.22 -10.65 0.77
N LEU A 120 2.61 -10.42 2.01
CA LEU A 120 2.34 -9.17 2.71
C LEU A 120 3.01 -7.97 2.04
N VAL A 121 4.17 -8.17 1.39
CA VAL A 121 4.89 -7.13 0.68
C VAL A 121 4.14 -6.74 -0.59
N LEU A 122 3.63 -7.73 -1.32
CA LEU A 122 2.83 -7.49 -2.52
C LEU A 122 1.56 -6.71 -2.17
N LYS A 123 0.85 -7.16 -1.13
CA LYS A 123 -0.33 -6.45 -0.62
C LYS A 123 0.00 -5.02 -0.20
N GLY A 124 1.13 -4.82 0.49
CA GLY A 124 1.62 -3.49 0.89
C GLY A 124 1.91 -2.57 -0.29
N GLU A 125 2.50 -3.08 -1.38
CA GLU A 125 2.74 -2.29 -2.60
C GLU A 125 1.43 -1.97 -3.34
N ILE A 126 0.43 -2.85 -3.31
CA ILE A 126 -0.89 -2.53 -3.88
C ILE A 126 -1.60 -1.45 -3.06
N VAL A 127 -1.54 -1.52 -1.73
CA VAL A 127 -2.04 -0.45 -0.86
C VAL A 127 -1.34 0.87 -1.17
N ARG A 128 -0.03 0.86 -1.44
CA ARG A 128 0.72 2.04 -1.88
C ARG A 128 0.19 2.62 -3.19
N VAL A 129 -0.08 1.81 -4.19
CA VAL A 129 -0.68 2.23 -5.47
C VAL A 129 -1.96 3.05 -5.21
N PHE A 130 -2.88 2.52 -4.40
CA PHE A 130 -4.12 3.24 -4.08
C PHE A 130 -3.89 4.47 -3.19
N ALA A 131 -2.93 4.42 -2.25
CA ALA A 131 -2.57 5.57 -1.44
C ALA A 131 -2.10 6.75 -2.32
N MET A 132 -1.25 6.47 -3.32
CA MET A 132 -0.72 7.46 -4.25
C MET A 132 -1.76 8.00 -5.22
N ALA A 133 -2.71 7.16 -5.63
CA ALA A 133 -3.80 7.53 -6.51
C ALA A 133 -4.92 8.32 -5.81
N THR A 134 -5.02 8.25 -4.46
CA THR A 134 -6.05 8.93 -3.67
C THR A 134 -5.81 10.45 -3.58
N ARG A 135 -6.00 11.14 -4.71
CA ARG A 135 -5.70 12.56 -4.91
C ARG A 135 -6.94 13.43 -5.09
N ASN A 136 -8.07 12.85 -5.44
CA ASN A 136 -9.32 13.57 -5.67
C ASN A 136 -10.51 12.80 -5.10
N ASN A 137 -11.68 13.46 -5.02
CA ASN A 137 -12.88 12.85 -4.46
C ASN A 137 -13.45 11.74 -5.35
N SER A 138 -13.25 11.81 -6.68
CA SER A 138 -13.70 10.75 -7.59
C SER A 138 -13.04 9.40 -7.27
N VAL A 139 -11.71 9.38 -7.05
CA VAL A 139 -11.00 8.17 -6.62
C VAL A 139 -11.49 7.72 -5.25
N ARG A 140 -11.68 8.63 -4.29
CA ARG A 140 -12.20 8.26 -2.95
C ARG A 140 -13.59 7.61 -3.04
N ASP A 141 -14.48 8.14 -3.87
CA ASP A 141 -15.81 7.57 -4.12
C ASP A 141 -15.73 6.16 -4.72
N GLN A 142 -14.80 5.94 -5.66
CA GLN A 142 -14.54 4.62 -6.23
C GLN A 142 -14.03 3.63 -5.17
N LEU A 143 -13.13 4.06 -4.28
CA LEU A 143 -12.63 3.21 -3.20
C LEU A 143 -13.70 2.90 -2.15
N MET A 144 -14.65 3.80 -1.87
CA MET A 144 -15.78 3.48 -0.99
C MET A 144 -16.66 2.34 -1.55
N GLN A 145 -16.79 2.27 -2.88
CA GLN A 145 -17.53 1.20 -3.56
C GLN A 145 -16.76 -0.14 -3.55
N TRP A 146 -15.46 -0.11 -3.26
CA TRP A 146 -14.62 -1.29 -3.19
C TRP A 146 -13.84 -1.36 -1.87
N PRO A 147 -14.50 -1.77 -0.77
CA PRO A 147 -13.92 -1.70 0.57
C PRO A 147 -12.80 -2.72 0.85
N ASP A 148 -12.56 -3.68 -0.05
CA ASP A 148 -11.57 -4.75 0.13
C ASP A 148 -10.16 -4.21 0.36
N ILE A 149 -9.81 -3.08 -0.27
CA ILE A 149 -8.52 -2.45 -0.08
C ILE A 149 -8.33 -1.94 1.36
N PHE A 150 -9.40 -1.47 2.02
CA PHE A 150 -9.35 -1.05 3.41
C PHE A 150 -9.27 -2.26 4.35
N ILE A 151 -10.00 -3.34 4.05
CA ILE A 151 -9.88 -4.60 4.80
C ILE A 151 -8.43 -5.12 4.74
N CYS A 152 -7.85 -5.13 3.53
CA CYS A 152 -6.45 -5.47 3.30
C CYS A 152 -5.52 -4.56 4.11
N CYS A 153 -5.71 -3.25 4.04
CA CYS A 153 -4.95 -2.23 4.77
C CYS A 153 -4.98 -2.47 6.28
N PHE A 154 -6.15 -2.69 6.88
CA PHE A 154 -6.29 -2.94 8.32
C PHE A 154 -5.65 -4.26 8.75
N GLN A 155 -5.79 -5.33 7.97
CA GLN A 155 -5.10 -6.59 8.23
C GLN A 155 -3.57 -6.44 8.19
N LEU A 156 -3.05 -5.66 7.25
CA LEU A 156 -1.64 -5.37 7.15
C LEU A 156 -1.15 -4.54 8.34
N ILE A 157 -1.89 -3.52 8.76
CA ILE A 157 -1.56 -2.73 9.97
C ILE A 157 -1.43 -3.65 11.17
N LYS A 158 -2.46 -4.48 11.43
CA LYS A 158 -2.45 -5.41 12.56
C LYS A 158 -1.23 -6.33 12.52
N ARG A 159 -1.00 -7.02 11.40
CA ARG A 159 0.11 -7.97 11.26
C ARG A 159 1.48 -7.29 11.41
N ALA A 160 1.67 -6.13 10.78
CA ALA A 160 2.94 -5.43 10.82
C ALA A 160 3.20 -4.85 12.22
N SER A 161 2.21 -4.26 12.89
CA SER A 161 2.33 -3.79 14.28
C SER A 161 2.63 -4.94 15.25
N GLU A 162 1.88 -6.05 15.17
CA GLU A 162 2.11 -7.24 16.01
C GLU A 162 3.53 -7.81 15.82
N PHE A 163 4.03 -7.82 14.58
CA PHE A 163 5.39 -8.27 14.29
C PHE A 163 6.46 -7.34 14.90
N LEU A 164 6.26 -6.02 14.84
CA LEU A 164 7.19 -5.05 15.41
C LEU A 164 7.22 -5.11 16.95
N THR A 165 6.08 -5.39 17.58
CA THR A 165 5.95 -5.35 19.04
C THR A 165 6.37 -6.66 19.72
N GLN A 166 6.23 -7.81 19.05
CA GLN A 166 6.59 -9.13 19.60
C GLN A 166 8.04 -9.55 19.27
N LYS A 167 9.03 -8.66 19.51
CA LYS A 167 10.47 -8.91 19.21
C LYS A 167 10.88 -10.36 19.51
N GLN A 168 11.01 -11.15 18.42
CA GLN A 168 11.45 -12.54 18.36
C GLN A 168 10.59 -13.57 19.12
N LYS A 169 9.52 -14.10 18.49
CA LYS A 169 9.10 -15.52 18.67
C LYS A 169 8.13 -16.08 17.62
N LEU A 170 8.28 -15.73 16.33
CA LEU A 170 7.55 -16.43 15.26
C LEU A 170 8.50 -16.71 14.07
N THR A 171 9.27 -17.78 14.17
CA THR A 171 10.13 -18.36 13.11
C THR A 171 9.36 -18.87 11.87
N LYS A 172 8.10 -18.47 11.69
CA LYS A 172 7.23 -18.92 10.59
C LYS A 172 6.63 -17.80 9.73
N GLN A 173 6.83 -16.51 10.07
CA GLN A 173 6.37 -15.41 9.22
C GLN A 173 7.52 -14.86 8.36
N LYS A 174 7.33 -14.79 7.03
CA LYS A 174 8.24 -14.13 6.06
C LYS A 174 8.20 -12.60 6.18
N LEU A 175 8.29 -12.05 7.39
CA LEU A 175 8.33 -10.61 7.62
C LEU A 175 9.66 -10.23 8.28
N SER A 176 10.22 -9.10 7.87
CA SER A 176 11.43 -8.51 8.46
C SER A 176 11.14 -7.07 8.86
N MET A 177 11.99 -6.47 9.70
CA MET A 177 11.88 -5.04 10.04
C MET A 177 11.85 -4.17 8.78
N ASN A 178 12.71 -4.51 7.79
CA ASN A 178 12.82 -3.82 6.51
C ASN A 178 11.57 -3.95 5.64
N THR A 179 10.61 -4.80 6.02
CA THR A 179 9.38 -5.06 5.28
C THR A 179 8.16 -4.56 6.05
N ALA A 180 8.13 -4.74 7.37
CA ALA A 180 7.01 -4.32 8.22
C ALA A 180 6.83 -2.79 8.25
N SER A 181 7.92 -2.01 8.39
CA SER A 181 7.84 -0.55 8.44
C SER A 181 7.34 0.07 7.12
N PRO A 182 7.80 -0.35 5.93
CA PRO A 182 7.19 -0.02 4.64
C PRO A 182 5.69 -0.29 4.56
N ILE A 183 5.26 -1.48 4.98
CA ILE A 183 3.84 -1.88 4.92
C ILE A 183 2.99 -0.93 5.77
N LEU A 184 3.42 -0.65 7.01
CA LEU A 184 2.72 0.32 7.87
C LEU A 184 2.66 1.70 7.24
N THR A 185 3.76 2.15 6.66
CA THR A 185 3.82 3.46 5.99
C THR A 185 2.79 3.53 4.87
N ASN A 186 2.77 2.55 3.97
CA ASN A 186 1.83 2.50 2.85
C ASN A 186 0.36 2.48 3.33
N CYS A 187 0.06 1.72 4.38
CA CYS A 187 -1.27 1.62 4.95
C CYS A 187 -1.73 2.94 5.58
N LEU A 188 -0.88 3.57 6.40
CA LEU A 188 -1.19 4.86 7.00
C LEU A 188 -1.36 5.95 5.95
N SER A 189 -0.51 5.98 4.91
CA SER A 189 -0.67 6.91 3.78
C SER A 189 -2.02 6.77 3.08
N LEU A 190 -2.52 5.54 2.86
CA LEU A 190 -3.85 5.34 2.29
C LEU A 190 -4.94 5.97 3.17
N LEU A 191 -4.94 5.66 4.47
CA LEU A 191 -5.95 6.14 5.40
C LEU A 191 -5.90 7.67 5.59
N ILE A 192 -4.71 8.24 5.68
CA ILE A 192 -4.48 9.69 5.79
C ILE A 192 -4.97 10.39 4.53
N ASN A 193 -4.51 9.96 3.35
CA ASN A 193 -4.89 10.58 2.07
C ASN A 193 -6.39 10.48 1.84
N PHE A 194 -7.00 9.33 2.16
CA PHE A 194 -8.43 9.14 2.03
C PHE A 194 -9.23 10.10 2.93
N SER A 195 -8.83 10.25 4.20
CA SER A 195 -9.50 11.10 5.18
C SER A 195 -9.16 12.59 5.11
N ALA A 196 -8.20 13.00 4.28
CA ALA A 196 -7.74 14.39 4.16
C ALA A 196 -8.71 15.30 3.36
N SER A 197 -9.76 14.74 2.76
CA SER A 197 -10.77 15.52 2.04
C SER A 197 -11.56 16.45 2.97
N ALA A 198 -12.02 17.57 2.43
CA ALA A 198 -12.95 18.46 3.12
C ALA A 198 -14.34 17.83 3.30
N ASP A 199 -14.73 16.93 2.40
CA ASP A 199 -15.98 16.18 2.51
C ASP A 199 -15.88 15.12 3.61
N LYS A 200 -16.69 15.29 4.66
CA LYS A 200 -16.63 14.48 5.88
C LYS A 200 -17.15 13.06 5.71
N LYS A 201 -17.78 12.71 4.58
CA LYS A 201 -18.22 11.33 4.33
C LYS A 201 -17.06 10.33 4.33
N TYR A 202 -15.87 10.73 3.88
CA TYR A 202 -14.68 9.86 3.86
C TYR A 202 -14.12 9.65 5.26
N THR A 203 -14.07 10.71 6.08
CA THR A 203 -13.72 10.61 7.49
C THR A 203 -14.71 9.70 8.22
N LYS A 204 -16.02 9.89 8.01
CA LYS A 204 -17.08 9.06 8.60
C LYS A 204 -16.93 7.60 8.20
N PHE A 205 -16.69 7.34 6.92
CA PHE A 205 -16.48 5.97 6.41
C PHE A 205 -15.33 5.26 7.14
N LEU A 206 -14.18 5.92 7.35
CA LEU A 206 -13.07 5.29 8.08
C LEU A 206 -13.37 5.06 9.56
N ILE A 207 -14.08 5.99 10.21
CA ILE A 207 -14.54 5.81 11.60
C ILE A 207 -15.43 4.57 11.69
N ASP A 208 -16.41 4.44 10.79
CA ASP A 208 -17.35 3.31 10.77
C ASP A 208 -16.67 1.97 10.48
N LYS A 209 -15.52 1.99 9.81
CA LYS A 209 -14.69 0.80 9.56
C LYS A 209 -13.70 0.49 10.69
N GLY A 210 -13.70 1.26 11.78
CA GLY A 210 -12.84 1.01 12.94
C GLY A 210 -11.41 1.52 12.80
N ALA A 211 -11.14 2.47 11.88
CA ALA A 211 -9.77 2.94 11.63
C ALA A 211 -9.06 3.51 12.87
N ILE A 212 -9.82 4.00 13.87
CA ILE A 212 -9.27 4.51 15.12
C ILE A 212 -8.52 3.42 15.88
N GLU A 213 -9.10 2.22 16.03
CA GLU A 213 -8.48 1.10 16.74
C GLU A 213 -7.13 0.72 16.10
N PHE A 214 -7.09 0.67 14.77
CA PHE A 214 -5.86 0.36 14.03
C PHE A 214 -4.80 1.46 14.15
N ALA A 215 -5.20 2.73 14.28
CA ALA A 215 -4.24 3.80 14.55
C ALA A 215 -3.60 3.63 15.93
N PHE A 216 -4.36 3.26 16.96
CA PHE A 216 -3.82 2.97 18.30
C PHE A 216 -2.88 1.77 18.33
N LEU A 217 -3.08 0.75 17.50
CA LEU A 217 -2.13 -0.36 17.36
C LEU A 217 -0.75 0.11 16.88
N VAL A 218 -0.67 1.22 16.13
CA VAL A 218 0.59 1.79 15.63
C VAL A 218 1.25 2.69 16.69
N LEU A 219 0.49 3.22 17.65
CA LEU A 219 1.01 4.08 18.72
C LEU A 219 1.75 3.30 19.84
N GLN A 220 1.88 1.99 19.71
CA GLN A 220 2.67 1.17 20.65
C GLN A 220 4.16 1.56 20.60
N LYS A 221 4.82 1.55 21.76
CA LYS A 221 6.19 2.08 21.96
C LYS A 221 7.24 1.40 21.07
N GLU A 222 6.99 0.17 20.66
CA GLU A 222 7.88 -0.66 19.87
C GLU A 222 7.87 -0.28 18.38
N VAL A 223 6.81 0.38 17.90
CA VAL A 223 6.75 0.94 16.56
C VAL A 223 7.57 2.23 16.53
N ASP A 224 8.31 2.47 15.45
CA ASP A 224 9.17 3.64 15.37
C ASP A 224 8.39 4.96 15.27
N LEU A 225 9.03 6.05 15.74
CA LEU A 225 8.42 7.37 15.89
C LEU A 225 7.78 7.91 14.61
N LEU A 226 8.33 7.59 13.44
CA LEU A 226 7.82 8.09 12.18
C LEU A 226 6.43 7.53 11.85
N ARG A 227 6.19 6.25 12.18
CA ARG A 227 4.86 5.62 11.98
C ARG A 227 3.89 6.01 13.09
N GLN A 228 4.38 6.21 14.31
CA GLN A 228 3.57 6.78 15.39
C GLN A 228 3.08 8.19 15.01
N GLU A 229 3.96 9.02 14.45
CA GLU A 229 3.59 10.35 13.95
C GLU A 229 2.49 10.25 12.89
N ALA A 230 2.66 9.41 11.86
CA ALA A 230 1.64 9.19 10.84
C ALA A 230 0.29 8.71 11.43
N ALA A 231 0.32 7.85 12.46
CA ALA A 231 -0.90 7.44 13.17
C ALA A 231 -1.58 8.62 13.88
N PHE A 232 -0.83 9.55 14.48
CA PHE A 232 -1.39 10.78 15.04
C PHE A 232 -2.02 11.67 13.96
N TRP A 233 -1.41 11.78 12.77
CA TRP A 233 -2.01 12.52 11.64
C TRP A 233 -3.35 11.92 11.21
N LEU A 234 -3.44 10.59 11.15
CA LEU A 234 -4.71 9.90 10.90
C LEU A 234 -5.73 10.22 12.00
N LEU A 235 -5.36 10.06 13.27
CA LEU A 235 -6.26 10.38 14.40
C LEU A 235 -6.75 11.83 14.36
N ARG A 236 -5.90 12.78 13.99
CA ARG A 236 -6.27 14.18 13.81
C ARG A 236 -7.31 14.38 12.70
N ASN A 237 -7.19 13.67 11.58
CA ASN A 237 -8.21 13.72 10.53
C ASN A 237 -9.54 13.14 11.04
N LEU A 238 -9.50 12.01 11.74
CA LEU A 238 -10.68 11.33 12.28
C LEU A 238 -11.36 12.13 13.40
N SER A 239 -10.61 12.88 14.21
CA SER A 239 -11.15 13.75 15.26
C SER A 239 -11.89 14.98 14.71
N SER A 240 -11.85 15.23 13.39
CA SER A 240 -12.62 16.32 12.78
C SER A 240 -14.14 16.09 12.79
N LEU A 241 -14.59 14.86 13.12
CA LEU A 241 -15.97 14.53 13.44
C LEU A 241 -16.11 14.29 14.95
N LYS A 242 -17.23 14.75 15.52
CA LYS A 242 -17.54 14.60 16.97
C LYS A 242 -17.45 13.14 17.42
N GLU A 243 -18.00 12.23 16.62
CA GLU A 243 -17.99 10.79 16.88
C GLU A 243 -16.57 10.23 16.95
N GLY A 244 -15.70 10.66 16.04
CA GLY A 244 -14.29 10.26 16.02
C GLY A 244 -13.53 10.76 17.24
N SER A 245 -13.71 12.04 17.60
CA SER A 245 -13.13 12.62 18.82
C SER A 245 -13.54 11.84 20.08
N GLN A 246 -14.84 11.51 20.21
CA GLN A 246 -15.35 10.72 21.33
C GLN A 246 -14.75 9.31 21.39
N GLN A 247 -14.64 8.63 20.24
CA GLN A 247 -14.01 7.30 20.19
C GLN A 247 -12.52 7.34 20.54
N ILE A 248 -11.79 8.37 20.11
CA ILE A 248 -10.37 8.56 20.44
C ILE A 248 -10.19 8.73 21.94
N THR A 249 -10.99 9.59 22.59
CA THR A 249 -10.91 9.79 24.04
C THR A 249 -11.17 8.49 24.81
N ARG A 250 -12.13 7.66 24.37
CA ARG A 250 -12.40 6.36 25.02
C ARG A 250 -11.24 5.38 24.89
N ASN A 251 -10.49 5.40 23.78
CA ASN A 251 -9.35 4.50 23.57
C ASN A 251 -8.07 4.95 24.29
N GLN A 252 -8.02 6.19 24.80
CA GLN A 252 -6.91 6.69 25.62
C GLN A 252 -7.03 6.32 27.11
N GLN A 253 -8.22 5.91 27.56
CA GLN A 253 -8.52 5.50 28.94
C GLN A 253 -8.25 4.01 29.13
#